data_AF-A0A954Q284-F1
#
_entry.id   AF-A0A954Q284-F1
#
_cell.length_a   1.000
_cell.length_b   1.000
_cell.length_c   1.000
_cell.angle_alpha   90.00
_cell.angle_beta   90.00
_cell.angle_gamma   90.00
#
_symmetry.space_group_name_H-M   'P 1'
#
loop_
_entity.id
_entity.type
_entity.pdbx_description
1 polymer ?
#
loop_
_entity_poly.entity_id
_entity_poly.type
_entity_poly.pdbx_seq_one_letter_code
_entity_poly.pdbx_strand_id
1 'polypeptide(L)'
;MPDSNGTSIASTKQRGELPLVLALRVLGSIDMLAFVAVVMPTAWIQWGHHWSGLGEFPTAPIASYLARSASALYALHGLMVVYMSLDVRRYWPLIRLLARLSIAHGIVMLSIDLAVGMPVWWTVLEGPAFAVTGLIVLATQYWGEPETVAETAGD
;
A
#
# COMPACT_ATOMS: atom_id res chain seq x y z
N MET A 1 -5.12 30.48 -48.82
CA MET A 1 -5.46 30.90 -47.46
C MET A 1 -5.59 29.63 -46.64
N PRO A 2 -4.60 29.27 -45.80
CA PRO A 2 -4.64 28.04 -45.02
C PRO A 2 -5.12 28.35 -43.60
N ASP A 3 -6.26 27.81 -43.21
CA ASP A 3 -6.86 28.02 -41.90
C ASP A 3 -6.40 26.91 -40.93
N SER A 4 -5.66 27.37 -39.91
CA SER A 4 -5.52 26.87 -38.54
C SER A 4 -5.51 25.36 -38.29
N ASN A 5 -4.29 24.87 -38.04
CA ASN A 5 -3.99 23.72 -37.19
C ASN A 5 -4.96 23.60 -36.00
N GLY A 6 -5.87 22.63 -36.09
CA GLY A 6 -6.56 22.08 -34.95
C GLY A 6 -5.55 21.33 -34.10
N THR A 7 -4.85 22.04 -33.22
CA THR A 7 -4.04 21.44 -32.17
C THR A 7 -4.99 20.66 -31.26
N SER A 8 -5.15 19.38 -31.56
CA SER A 8 -5.78 18.42 -30.66
C SER A 8 -4.94 18.40 -29.39
N ILE A 9 -5.38 19.13 -28.35
CA ILE A 9 -4.99 18.85 -26.97
C ILE A 9 -5.60 17.51 -26.58
N ALA A 10 -5.07 16.45 -27.18
CA ALA A 10 -5.22 15.11 -26.68
C ALA A 10 -4.68 15.14 -25.24
N SER A 11 -5.59 14.95 -24.29
CA SER A 11 -5.26 14.73 -22.88
C SER A 11 -4.25 13.59 -22.82
N THR A 12 -2.96 13.93 -22.67
CA THR A 12 -1.87 12.99 -22.52
C THR A 12 -1.93 12.39 -21.11
N LYS A 13 -2.95 11.58 -20.83
CA LYS A 13 -2.81 10.53 -19.83
C LYS A 13 -1.83 9.51 -20.42
N GLN A 14 -0.55 9.67 -20.15
CA GLN A 14 0.47 8.71 -20.56
C GLN A 14 0.05 7.31 -20.07
N ARG A 15 -0.02 6.36 -20.99
CA ARG A 15 -0.49 4.99 -20.74
C ARG A 15 0.30 4.25 -19.63
N GLY A 16 1.43 4.77 -19.19
CA GLY A 16 2.29 4.20 -18.15
C GLY A 16 1.85 4.42 -16.69
N GLU A 17 0.91 5.34 -16.41
CA GLU A 17 0.48 5.63 -15.03
C GLU A 17 -0.65 4.73 -14.52
N LEU A 18 -1.42 4.14 -15.44
CA LEU A 18 -2.59 3.33 -15.09
C LEU A 18 -2.27 2.15 -14.15
N PRO A 19 -1.17 1.38 -14.37
CA PRO A 19 -0.80 0.30 -13.46
C PRO A 19 -0.52 0.78 -12.04
N LEU A 20 0.19 1.91 -11.90
CA LEU A 20 0.50 2.50 -10.60
C LEU A 20 -0.77 2.97 -9.89
N VAL A 21 -1.65 3.67 -10.60
CA VAL A 21 -2.96 4.12 -10.06
C VAL A 21 -3.77 2.92 -9.58
N LEU A 22 -3.85 1.86 -10.39
CA LEU A 22 -4.60 0.66 -10.03
C LEU A 22 -3.98 -0.04 -8.81
N ALA A 23 -2.65 -0.18 -8.77
CA ALA A 23 -1.94 -0.77 -7.63
C ALA A 23 -2.25 0.01 -6.35
N LEU A 24 -2.11 1.34 -6.36
CA LEU A 24 -2.40 2.18 -5.18
C LEU A 24 -3.87 2.06 -4.75
N ARG A 25 -4.81 2.04 -5.69
CA ARG A 25 -6.25 1.89 -5.35
C ARG A 25 -6.55 0.56 -4.72
N VAL A 26 -6.04 -0.54 -5.29
CA VAL A 26 -6.28 -1.88 -4.76
C VAL A 26 -5.66 -2.01 -3.37
N LEU A 27 -4.38 -1.67 -3.23
CA LEU A 27 -3.65 -1.77 -1.96
C LEU A 27 -4.27 -0.89 -0.87
N GLY A 28 -4.52 0.39 -1.18
CA GLY A 28 -5.12 1.31 -0.23
C GLY A 28 -6.55 0.93 0.15
N SER A 29 -7.34 0.36 -0.78
CA SER A 29 -8.70 -0.11 -0.47
C SER A 29 -8.69 -1.33 0.43
N ILE A 30 -7.73 -2.26 0.25
CA ILE A 30 -7.54 -3.41 1.14
C ILE A 30 -7.21 -2.92 2.56
N ASP A 31 -6.28 -1.98 2.70
CA ASP A 31 -5.93 -1.37 3.99
C ASP A 31 -7.14 -0.69 4.65
N MET A 32 -7.99 0.00 3.86
CA MET A 32 -9.22 0.62 4.37
C MET A 32 -10.22 -0.38 4.97
N LEU A 33 -10.20 -1.65 4.55
CA LEU A 33 -11.07 -2.67 5.15
C LEU A 33 -10.76 -2.90 6.63
N ALA A 34 -9.55 -2.55 7.09
CA ALA A 34 -9.20 -2.57 8.52
C ALA A 34 -10.11 -1.68 9.37
N PHE A 35 -10.80 -0.68 8.78
CA PHE A 35 -11.80 0.10 9.51
C PHE A 35 -12.90 -0.76 10.13
N VAL A 36 -13.26 -1.88 9.49
CA VAL A 36 -14.21 -2.85 10.06
C VAL A 36 -13.72 -3.34 11.42
N ALA A 37 -12.41 -3.58 11.57
CA ALA A 37 -11.83 -4.05 12.81
C ALA A 37 -11.79 -3.01 13.94
N VAL A 38 -11.93 -1.72 13.60
CA VAL A 38 -12.08 -0.64 14.58
C VAL A 38 -13.43 -0.74 15.30
N VAL A 39 -14.49 -1.13 14.59
CA VAL A 39 -15.87 -1.13 15.12
C VAL A 39 -16.42 -2.53 15.39
N MET A 40 -15.74 -3.59 14.94
CA MET A 40 -16.21 -4.96 15.11
C MET A 40 -16.42 -5.33 16.60
N PRO A 41 -17.36 -6.22 16.90
CA PRO A 41 -17.51 -6.77 18.25
C PRO A 41 -16.25 -7.51 18.70
N THR A 42 -15.89 -7.40 19.99
CA THR A 42 -14.74 -8.13 20.55
C THR A 42 -14.84 -9.64 20.35
N ALA A 43 -16.05 -10.20 20.30
CA ALA A 43 -16.29 -11.61 20.00
C ALA A 43 -15.70 -12.06 18.65
N TRP A 44 -15.67 -11.18 17.65
CA TRP A 44 -15.07 -11.52 16.35
C TRP A 44 -13.54 -11.55 16.44
N ILE A 45 -12.93 -10.67 17.24
CA ILE A 45 -11.49 -10.66 17.48
C ILE A 45 -11.08 -11.91 18.26
N GLN A 46 -11.86 -12.27 19.29
CA GLN A 46 -11.69 -13.52 20.05
C GLN A 46 -11.79 -14.75 19.15
N TRP A 47 -12.81 -14.79 18.29
CA TRP A 47 -12.97 -15.87 17.33
C TRP A 47 -11.76 -15.98 16.38
N GLY A 48 -11.27 -14.85 15.87
CA GLY A 48 -10.06 -14.81 15.03
C GLY A 48 -8.83 -15.33 15.77
N HIS A 49 -8.61 -14.90 17.01
CA HIS A 49 -7.49 -15.35 17.85
C HIS A 49 -7.51 -16.88 18.08
N HIS A 50 -8.69 -17.44 18.36
CA HIS A 50 -8.87 -18.88 18.51
C HIS A 50 -8.67 -19.62 17.18
N TRP A 51 -9.28 -19.12 16.10
CA TRP A 51 -9.16 -19.71 14.76
C TRP A 51 -7.71 -19.73 14.26
N SER A 52 -6.94 -18.68 14.55
CA SER A 52 -5.51 -18.57 14.22
C SER A 52 -4.60 -19.42 15.12
N GLY A 53 -5.14 -20.11 16.13
CA GLY A 53 -4.37 -20.95 17.05
C GLY A 53 -3.59 -20.17 18.11
N LEU A 54 -3.91 -18.89 18.33
CA LEU A 54 -3.26 -18.03 19.33
C LEU A 54 -3.88 -18.19 20.74
N GLY A 55 -4.98 -18.94 20.88
CA GLY A 55 -5.63 -19.24 22.14
C GLY A 55 -6.68 -18.21 22.54
N GLU A 56 -6.81 -17.90 23.83
CA GLU A 56 -7.74 -16.89 24.32
C GLU A 56 -7.20 -15.48 24.10
N PHE A 57 -8.04 -14.58 23.59
CA PHE A 57 -7.66 -13.17 23.43
C PHE A 57 -7.48 -12.51 24.81
N PRO A 58 -6.40 -11.74 25.04
CA PRO A 58 -6.13 -11.16 26.36
C PRO A 58 -7.25 -10.23 26.84
N THR A 59 -7.61 -10.35 28.12
CA THR A 59 -8.67 -9.54 28.76
C THR A 59 -8.20 -8.15 29.18
N ALA A 60 -6.89 -7.92 29.21
CA ALA A 60 -6.32 -6.62 29.55
C ALA A 60 -6.75 -5.55 28.52
N PRO A 61 -7.19 -4.35 28.94
CA PRO A 61 -7.68 -3.31 28.03
C PRO A 61 -6.71 -2.95 26.89
N ILE A 62 -5.40 -3.06 27.15
CA ILE A 62 -4.36 -2.75 26.18
C ILE A 62 -4.44 -3.61 24.91
N ALA A 63 -4.87 -4.87 25.00
CA ALA A 63 -4.96 -5.74 23.82
C ALA A 63 -6.06 -5.26 22.85
N SER A 64 -7.25 -4.95 23.37
CA SER A 64 -8.32 -4.39 22.53
C SER A 64 -7.97 -2.99 22.02
N TYR A 65 -7.27 -2.18 22.84
CA TYR A 65 -6.81 -0.87 22.41
C TYR A 65 -5.83 -0.98 21.24
N LEU A 66 -4.81 -1.84 21.34
CA LEU A 66 -3.80 -2.01 20.29
C LEU A 66 -4.42 -2.59 19.01
N ALA A 67 -5.27 -3.61 19.11
CA ALA A 67 -5.96 -4.18 17.95
C ALA A 67 -6.78 -3.13 17.19
N ARG A 68 -7.57 -2.31 17.90
CA ARG A 68 -8.43 -1.29 17.28
C ARG A 68 -7.63 -0.08 16.78
N SER A 69 -6.64 0.39 17.54
CA SER A 69 -5.81 1.54 17.14
C SER A 69 -4.88 1.20 15.97
N ALA A 70 -4.29 0.00 15.93
CA ALA A 70 -3.55 -0.49 14.77
C ALA A 70 -4.46 -0.54 13.53
N SER A 71 -5.67 -1.10 13.68
CA SER A 71 -6.65 -1.14 12.60
C SER A 71 -7.03 0.26 12.09
N ALA A 72 -7.16 1.24 12.99
CA ALA A 72 -7.42 2.63 12.62
C ALA A 72 -6.25 3.26 11.87
N LEU A 73 -5.00 2.94 12.24
CA LEU A 73 -3.81 3.38 11.52
C LEU A 73 -3.74 2.78 10.11
N TYR A 74 -4.06 1.50 9.93
CA TYR A 74 -4.16 0.89 8.60
C TYR A 74 -5.28 1.53 7.76
N ALA A 75 -6.45 1.80 8.35
CA ALA A 75 -7.53 2.46 7.64
C ALA A 75 -7.14 3.89 7.18
N LEU A 76 -6.47 4.65 8.06
CA LEU A 76 -5.93 5.97 7.73
C LEU A 76 -4.87 5.88 6.63
N HIS A 77 -3.94 4.92 6.74
CA HIS A 77 -2.93 4.66 5.72
C HIS A 77 -3.56 4.34 4.37
N GLY A 78 -4.52 3.41 4.33
CA GLY A 78 -5.25 3.06 3.12
C GLY A 78 -5.94 4.25 2.48
N LEU A 79 -6.60 5.11 3.27
CA LEU A 79 -7.21 6.35 2.78
C LEU A 79 -6.17 7.29 2.15
N MET A 80 -5.01 7.46 2.77
CA MET A 80 -3.91 8.27 2.20
C MET A 80 -3.41 7.66 0.87
N VAL A 81 -3.26 6.34 0.79
CA VAL A 81 -2.81 5.64 -0.42
C VAL A 81 -3.83 5.79 -1.56
N VAL A 82 -5.12 5.61 -1.28
CA VAL A 82 -6.19 5.84 -2.26
C VAL A 82 -6.20 7.30 -2.70
N TYR A 83 -6.02 8.25 -1.78
CA TYR A 83 -5.96 9.67 -2.12
C TYR A 83 -4.78 10.02 -3.03
N MET A 84 -3.59 9.45 -2.77
CA MET A 84 -2.43 9.63 -3.66
C MET A 84 -2.66 9.07 -5.07
N SER A 85 -3.52 8.06 -5.22
CA SER A 85 -3.90 7.52 -6.53
C SER A 85 -4.68 8.50 -7.42
N LEU A 86 -5.22 9.59 -6.84
CA LEU A 86 -5.96 10.61 -7.59
C LEU A 86 -5.03 11.50 -8.42
N ASP A 87 -3.78 11.71 -7.97
CA ASP A 87 -2.76 12.50 -8.66
C ASP A 87 -1.35 11.94 -8.39
N VAL A 88 -1.03 10.84 -9.07
CA VAL A 88 0.22 10.12 -8.86
C VAL A 88 1.46 10.92 -9.26
N ARG A 89 1.33 11.90 -10.18
CA ARG A 89 2.44 12.77 -10.59
C ARG A 89 2.82 13.72 -9.47
N ARG A 90 1.82 14.37 -8.86
CA ARG A 90 2.04 15.27 -7.72
C ARG A 90 2.65 14.52 -6.53
N TYR A 91 2.20 13.30 -6.28
CA TYR A 91 2.68 12.49 -5.15
C TYR A 91 3.84 11.57 -5.48
N TRP A 92 4.45 11.68 -6.67
CA TRP A 92 5.44 10.72 -7.18
C TRP A 92 6.61 10.45 -6.21
N PRO A 93 7.29 11.48 -5.64
CA PRO A 93 8.39 11.25 -4.71
C PRO A 93 7.92 10.63 -3.39
N LEU A 94 6.72 10.99 -2.93
CA LEU A 94 6.14 10.47 -1.70
C LEU A 94 5.74 8.99 -1.86
N ILE A 95 5.10 8.63 -2.97
CA ILE A 95 4.76 7.24 -3.32
C ILE A 95 6.03 6.39 -3.35
N ARG A 96 7.12 6.90 -3.95
CA ARG A 96 8.41 6.22 -4.00
C ARG A 96 9.01 5.99 -2.62
N LEU A 97 8.95 7.01 -1.75
CA LEU A 97 9.41 6.91 -0.38
C LEU A 97 8.61 5.86 0.38
N LEU A 98 7.28 5.92 0.32
CA LEU A 98 6.39 4.99 1.02
C LEU A 98 6.58 3.55 0.53
N ALA A 99 6.82 3.34 -0.76
CA ALA A 99 7.12 2.01 -1.31
C ALA A 99 8.41 1.42 -0.72
N ARG A 100 9.48 2.23 -0.57
CA ARG A 100 10.72 1.82 0.11
C ARG A 100 10.51 1.54 1.59
N LEU A 101 9.73 2.40 2.27
CA LEU A 101 9.38 2.21 3.67
C LEU A 101 8.53 0.95 3.88
N SER A 102 7.66 0.58 2.93
CA SER A 102 6.88 -0.67 2.97
C SER A 102 7.78 -1.90 2.94
N ILE A 103 8.85 -1.88 2.12
CA ILE A 103 9.85 -2.98 2.10
C ILE A 103 10.55 -3.08 3.45
N ALA A 104 11.02 -1.96 3.99
CA ALA A 104 11.64 -1.93 5.31
C ALA A 104 10.68 -2.41 6.41
N HIS A 105 9.43 -1.97 6.37
CA HIS A 105 8.37 -2.39 7.29
C HIS A 105 8.13 -3.90 7.21
N GLY A 106 8.04 -4.48 6.01
CA GLY A 106 7.90 -5.92 5.82
C GLY A 106 9.04 -6.73 6.44
N ILE A 107 10.27 -6.24 6.36
CA ILE A 107 11.45 -6.86 7.03
C ILE A 107 11.32 -6.77 8.56
N VAL A 108 10.88 -5.62 9.08
CA VAL A 108 10.66 -5.42 10.52
C VAL A 108 9.56 -6.37 11.02
N MET A 109 8.42 -6.45 10.33
CA MET A 109 7.32 -7.34 10.71
C MET A 109 7.72 -8.81 10.65
N LEU A 110 8.42 -9.24 9.60
CA LEU A 110 8.98 -10.59 9.52
C LEU A 110 9.89 -10.88 10.73
N SER A 111 10.73 -9.92 11.14
CA SER A 111 11.62 -10.09 12.29
C SER A 111 10.84 -10.21 13.60
N ILE A 112 9.76 -9.43 13.77
CA ILE A 112 8.89 -9.49 14.94
C ILE A 112 8.17 -10.84 14.99
N ASP A 113 7.56 -11.27 13.89
CA ASP A 113 6.80 -12.53 13.80
C ASP A 113 7.65 -13.74 14.17
N LEU A 114 8.89 -13.78 13.66
CA LEU A 114 9.85 -14.82 14.00
C LEU A 114 10.25 -14.76 15.47
N ALA A 115 10.43 -13.56 16.04
CA ALA A 115 10.81 -13.38 17.44
C ALA A 115 9.69 -13.76 18.43
N VAL A 116 8.43 -13.53 18.06
CA VAL A 116 7.27 -13.85 18.92
C VAL A 116 6.65 -15.22 18.61
N GLY A 117 7.15 -15.93 17.60
CA GLY A 117 6.70 -17.28 17.25
C GLY A 117 5.31 -17.33 16.61
N MET A 118 4.97 -16.35 15.76
CA MET A 118 3.71 -16.35 15.03
C MET A 118 3.57 -17.57 14.10
N PRO A 119 2.35 -18.01 13.79
CA PRO A 119 2.11 -19.11 12.85
C PRO A 119 2.74 -18.82 11.47
N VAL A 120 3.36 -19.83 10.84
CA VAL A 120 4.08 -19.66 9.56
C VAL A 120 3.24 -19.01 8.47
N TRP A 121 1.96 -19.39 8.35
CA TRP A 121 1.06 -18.80 7.35
C TRP A 121 0.83 -17.30 7.59
N TRP A 122 0.81 -16.87 8.85
CA TRP A 122 0.69 -15.47 9.24
C TRP A 122 1.98 -14.73 8.90
N THR A 123 3.12 -15.28 9.31
CA THR A 123 4.44 -14.70 9.07
C THR A 123 4.72 -14.47 7.58
N VAL A 124 4.27 -15.38 6.71
CA VAL A 124 4.42 -15.23 5.25
C VAL A 124 3.46 -14.18 4.67
N LEU A 125 2.23 -14.13 5.17
CA LEU A 125 1.21 -13.18 4.71
C LEU A 125 1.42 -11.75 5.22
N GLU A 126 2.11 -11.56 6.34
CA GLU A 126 2.35 -10.24 6.89
C GLU A 126 3.64 -9.64 6.30
N GLY A 127 4.81 -10.00 6.83
CA GLY A 127 6.09 -9.35 6.47
C GLY A 127 6.43 -9.42 4.97
N PRO A 128 6.60 -10.62 4.37
CA PRO A 128 6.95 -10.77 2.96
C PRO A 128 5.91 -10.17 2.01
N ALA A 129 4.61 -10.36 2.27
CA ALA A 129 3.58 -9.78 1.41
C ALA A 129 3.61 -8.24 1.45
N PHE A 130 3.81 -7.63 2.62
CA PHE A 130 4.00 -6.17 2.75
C PHE A 130 5.25 -5.66 2.00
N ALA A 131 6.33 -6.43 1.98
CA ALA A 131 7.49 -6.06 1.20
C ALA A 131 7.21 -6.13 -0.31
N VAL A 132 6.44 -7.13 -0.76
CA VAL A 132 6.04 -7.30 -2.16
C VAL A 132 5.16 -6.13 -2.64
N THR A 133 4.28 -5.58 -1.80
CA THR A 133 3.46 -4.40 -2.21
C THR A 133 4.36 -3.20 -2.55
N GLY A 134 5.40 -2.94 -1.76
CA GLY A 134 6.40 -1.91 -2.04
C GLY A 134 7.16 -2.16 -3.35
N LEU A 135 7.53 -3.42 -3.63
CA LEU A 135 8.18 -3.80 -4.89
C LEU A 135 7.26 -3.59 -6.10
N ILE A 136 5.96 -3.93 -5.99
CA ILE A 136 4.97 -3.70 -7.05
C ILE A 136 4.85 -2.21 -7.36
N VAL A 137 4.79 -1.36 -6.32
CA VAL A 137 4.70 0.09 -6.50
C VAL A 137 5.96 0.66 -7.15
N LEU A 138 7.16 0.25 -6.71
CA LEU A 138 8.41 0.69 -7.33
C LEU A 138 8.54 0.23 -8.78
N ALA A 139 8.18 -1.03 -9.06
CA ALA A 139 8.18 -1.55 -10.42
C ALA A 139 7.25 -0.73 -11.31
N THR A 140 5.98 -0.54 -10.91
CA THR A 140 5.01 0.24 -11.69
C THR A 140 5.40 1.71 -11.86
N GLN A 141 6.12 2.32 -10.90
CA GLN A 141 6.72 3.64 -11.08
C GLN A 141 7.83 3.63 -12.13
N TYR A 142 8.72 2.64 -12.12
CA TYR A 142 9.82 2.53 -13.09
C TYR A 142 9.32 2.42 -14.53
N TRP A 143 8.28 1.61 -14.77
CA TRP A 143 7.62 1.50 -16.09
C TRP A 143 6.89 2.77 -16.53
N GLY A 144 6.58 3.68 -15.60
CA GLY A 144 5.87 4.92 -15.86
C GLY A 144 6.76 6.15 -16.02
N GLU A 145 8.07 6.05 -15.74
CA GLU A 145 8.99 7.17 -15.96
C GLU A 145 9.09 7.46 -17.47
N PRO A 146 8.85 8.70 -17.92
CA PRO A 146 9.13 9.06 -19.30
C PRO A 146 10.64 8.87 -19.54
N GLU A 147 11.00 8.16 -20.61
CA GLU A 147 12.39 8.12 -21.05
C GLU A 147 12.87 9.56 -21.19
N THR A 148 13.81 9.98 -20.33
CA THR A 148 14.66 11.12 -20.64
C THR A 148 15.47 10.68 -21.84
N VAL A 149 14.96 10.97 -23.04
CA VAL A 149 15.72 10.86 -24.28
C VAL A 149 17.00 11.65 -24.01
N ALA A 150 18.10 10.94 -23.83
CA ALA A 150 19.41 11.55 -23.74
C ALA A 150 19.55 12.40 -25.00
N GLU A 151 19.61 13.70 -24.81
CA GLU A 151 19.98 14.65 -25.83
C GLU A 151 21.36 14.24 -26.33
N THR A 152 21.39 13.40 -27.37
CA THR A 152 22.56 13.29 -28.23
C THR A 152 22.67 14.63 -28.92
N ALA A 153 23.26 15.60 -28.23
CA ALA A 153 23.87 16.77 -28.82
C ALA A 153 25.06 16.27 -29.66
N GLY A 154 24.73 15.77 -30.86
CA GLY A 154 25.60 15.86 -32.00
C GLY A 154 25.33 17.21 -32.65
N ASP A 155 26.27 18.13 -32.51
CA ASP A 155 26.73 19.07 -33.54
C ASP A 155 28.16 19.50 -33.18
#